data_AF-A0A2R6VY81-F1
#
_entry.id   AF-A0A2R6VY81-F1
#
_cell.length_a   1.000
_cell.length_b   1.000
_cell.length_c   1.000
_cell.angle_alpha   90.00
_cell.angle_beta   90.00
_cell.angle_gamma   90.00
#
_symmetry.space_group_name_H-M   'P 1'
#
loop_
_entity.id
_entity.type
_entity.pdbx_description
1 polymer ?
#
loop_
_entity_poly.entity_id
_entity_poly.type
_entity_poly.pdbx_seq_one_letter_code
_entity_poly.pdbx_strand_id
1 'polypeptide(L)'
;MPPKILHLGYNSKLEAEGKQNLTDKQIRYENLCVMYNQVATKISARDFLGGPYVVGTDNSAATVNVSAGEVPGEYGGMENAHNVAHEWTGLINDPNHPDNEDMGNFIYAARDPIFYSHHSNVDRLWDVWKNIPDKVTKSGSRKRMDYTSRDFLDTEFTFYDENQDMVIVKVKDSLDSSKLGYKFTDLSKSDNMWIYYEPMPPHQSSGPSNSSDYPAAAPSGYNYIGTDPISFRLDRRAPTSEDARQSGVKNVDQLQENVVLEKVKIPHSEYARFDVFINCPAANRQTHLYISEYVGTFTHLPSGMVDMSKSVSESSSNSDEFRIVTIRYSVNAASKRLGITDYNTDIVVTIVSKGARNTGPKTGFTFSDLKQDFQ
;
A
#
# COMPACT_ATOMS: atom_id res chain seq x y z
N MET A 1 4.08 -26.33 17.15
CA MET A 1 4.86 -26.23 15.89
C MET A 1 6.08 -25.35 16.15
N PRO A 2 7.21 -25.51 15.42
CA PRO A 2 8.34 -24.59 15.52
C PRO A 2 7.92 -23.16 15.10
N PRO A 3 8.60 -22.11 15.59
CA PRO A 3 8.29 -20.73 15.22
C PRO A 3 8.47 -20.52 13.71
N LYS A 4 7.53 -19.79 13.09
CA LYS A 4 7.59 -19.37 11.68
C LYS A 4 7.98 -17.89 11.60
N ILE A 5 8.68 -17.50 10.54
CA ILE A 5 8.99 -16.10 10.24
C ILE A 5 7.77 -15.46 9.57
N LEU A 6 7.33 -14.29 10.04
CA LEU A 6 6.32 -13.47 9.37
C LEU A 6 6.72 -13.28 7.89
N HIS A 7 5.79 -13.47 6.97
CA HIS A 7 6.06 -13.35 5.55
C HIS A 7 5.30 -12.15 4.95
N LEU A 8 5.97 -11.02 4.71
CA LEU A 8 5.35 -9.83 4.12
C LEU A 8 5.01 -10.00 2.62
N GLY A 9 5.52 -11.06 1.99
CA GLY A 9 5.11 -11.55 0.67
C GLY A 9 3.94 -12.54 0.69
N TYR A 10 3.28 -12.73 1.84
CA TYR A 10 2.27 -13.78 2.06
C TYR A 10 1.25 -13.91 0.93
N ASN A 11 0.94 -15.15 0.57
CA ASN A 11 -0.10 -15.49 -0.37
C ASN A 11 -0.89 -16.67 0.20
N SER A 12 -1.99 -16.37 0.87
CA SER A 12 -2.87 -17.34 1.52
C SER A 12 -3.29 -18.47 0.58
N LYS A 13 -3.54 -18.16 -0.70
CA LYS A 13 -3.86 -19.15 -1.73
C LYS A 13 -2.69 -20.09 -2.04
N LEU A 14 -1.46 -19.59 -2.17
CA LEU A 14 -0.29 -20.46 -2.37
C LEU A 14 0.00 -21.31 -1.14
N GLU A 15 -0.22 -20.79 0.07
CA GLU A 15 -0.09 -21.58 1.30
C GLU A 15 -1.13 -22.71 1.32
N ALA A 16 -2.41 -22.40 1.08
CA ALA A 16 -3.50 -23.37 1.04
C ALA A 16 -3.28 -24.46 -0.04
N GLU A 17 -2.70 -24.08 -1.18
CA GLU A 17 -2.34 -25.00 -2.27
C GLU A 17 -1.04 -25.80 -1.99
N GLY A 18 -0.32 -25.54 -0.89
CA GLY A 18 0.98 -26.18 -0.60
C GLY A 18 2.10 -25.77 -1.58
N LYS A 19 1.97 -24.60 -2.21
CA LYS A 19 2.89 -24.06 -3.21
C LYS A 19 3.72 -22.88 -2.71
N GLN A 20 3.50 -22.40 -1.49
CA GLN A 20 4.33 -21.36 -0.86
C GLN A 20 5.65 -21.97 -0.33
N ASN A 21 6.48 -22.48 -1.25
CA ASN A 21 7.69 -23.23 -0.96
C ASN A 21 8.93 -22.31 -0.90
N LEU A 22 8.91 -21.34 0.00
CA LEU A 22 10.05 -20.45 0.25
C LEU A 22 10.86 -20.92 1.46
N THR A 23 12.18 -20.87 1.34
CA THR A 23 13.07 -21.04 2.49
C THR A 23 12.99 -19.82 3.42
N ASP A 24 13.32 -19.99 4.70
CA ASP A 24 13.45 -18.87 5.66
C ASP A 24 14.36 -17.74 5.15
N LYS A 25 15.38 -18.10 4.36
CA LYS A 25 16.29 -17.13 3.74
C LYS A 25 15.58 -16.28 2.68
N GLN A 26 14.76 -16.91 1.83
CA GLN A 26 13.96 -16.21 0.82
C GLN A 26 12.88 -15.34 1.46
N ILE A 27 12.19 -15.84 2.50
CA ILE A 27 11.20 -15.05 3.26
C ILE A 27 11.86 -13.79 3.83
N ARG A 28 13.07 -13.89 4.40
CA ARG A 28 13.81 -12.71 4.86
C ARG A 28 14.11 -11.73 3.72
N TYR A 29 14.50 -12.19 2.54
CA TYR A 29 14.73 -11.31 1.40
C TYR A 29 13.44 -10.62 0.92
N GLU A 30 12.32 -11.35 0.85
CA GLU A 30 11.03 -10.74 0.52
C GLU A 30 10.63 -9.70 1.58
N ASN A 31 10.79 -9.99 2.87
CA ASN A 31 10.48 -9.02 3.93
C ASN A 31 11.32 -7.74 3.83
N LEU A 32 12.64 -7.87 3.63
CA LEU A 32 13.52 -6.71 3.49
C LEU A 32 13.16 -5.89 2.24
N CYS A 33 12.84 -6.55 1.13
CA CYS A 33 12.45 -5.87 -0.10
C CYS A 33 11.07 -5.19 0.00
N VAL A 34 10.11 -5.82 0.68
CA VAL A 34 8.80 -5.23 0.95
C VAL A 34 8.98 -4.00 1.83
N MET A 35 9.72 -4.08 2.94
CA MET A 35 9.99 -2.91 3.80
C MET A 35 10.74 -1.80 3.06
N TYR A 36 11.71 -2.15 2.21
CA TYR A 36 12.40 -1.19 1.37
C TYR A 36 11.41 -0.42 0.47
N ASN A 37 10.59 -1.13 -0.31
CA ASN A 37 9.66 -0.48 -1.24
C ASN A 37 8.51 0.23 -0.53
N GLN A 38 7.98 -0.32 0.57
CA GLN A 38 6.80 0.21 1.26
C GLN A 38 7.11 1.31 2.27
N VAL A 39 8.35 1.40 2.78
CA VAL A 39 8.74 2.40 3.78
C VAL A 39 9.92 3.23 3.30
N ALA A 40 11.04 2.59 2.98
CA ALA A 40 12.28 3.33 2.71
C ALA A 40 12.18 4.18 1.42
N THR A 41 11.52 3.66 0.38
CA THR A 41 11.37 4.43 -0.86
C THR A 41 10.32 5.54 -0.78
N LYS A 42 9.44 5.55 0.23
CA LYS A 42 8.38 6.55 0.38
C LYS A 42 8.97 7.84 0.95
N ILE A 43 8.92 8.94 0.20
CA ILE A 43 9.50 10.21 0.62
C ILE A 43 8.44 11.20 1.11
N SER A 44 7.29 11.28 0.43
CA SER A 44 6.22 12.19 0.82
C SER A 44 5.35 11.59 1.94
N ALA A 45 4.68 12.46 2.71
CA ALA A 45 3.64 12.02 3.65
C ALA A 45 2.56 11.19 2.95
N ARG A 46 2.18 11.58 1.72
CA ARG A 46 1.16 10.89 0.92
C ARG A 46 1.55 9.46 0.58
N ASP A 47 2.81 9.28 0.21
CA ASP A 47 3.36 7.97 -0.15
C ASP A 47 3.52 7.04 1.07
N PHE A 48 3.78 7.59 2.26
CA PHE A 48 4.03 6.82 3.48
C PHE A 48 2.77 6.61 4.34
N LEU A 49 2.04 7.68 4.66
CA LEU A 49 0.86 7.71 5.53
C LEU A 49 -0.44 7.46 4.78
N GLY A 50 -0.48 7.71 3.47
CA GLY A 50 -1.71 7.70 2.67
C GLY A 50 -2.19 9.12 2.37
N GLY A 51 -3.21 9.23 1.53
CA GLY A 51 -3.73 10.53 1.08
C GLY A 51 -4.65 11.20 2.10
N PRO A 52 -4.90 12.51 1.97
CA PRO A 52 -5.82 13.23 2.85
C PRO A 52 -7.23 12.61 2.82
N TYR A 53 -7.79 12.37 4.01
CA TYR A 53 -9.19 12.00 4.20
C TYR A 53 -9.85 13.09 5.04
N VAL A 54 -10.65 13.93 4.42
CA VAL A 54 -11.21 15.15 5.03
C VAL A 54 -12.74 15.07 5.05
N VAL A 55 -13.39 16.00 5.77
CA VAL A 55 -14.85 16.09 5.78
C VAL A 55 -15.35 16.30 4.35
N GLY A 56 -16.24 15.42 3.88
CA GLY A 56 -16.73 15.40 2.50
C GLY A 56 -15.95 14.47 1.56
N THR A 57 -14.87 13.82 2.02
CA THR A 57 -14.32 12.67 1.29
C THR A 57 -15.32 11.52 1.32
N ASP A 58 -15.68 11.03 0.13
CA ASP A 58 -16.59 9.91 -0.04
C ASP A 58 -15.86 8.73 -0.70
N ASN A 59 -15.91 7.57 -0.06
CA ASN A 59 -15.33 6.33 -0.58
C ASN A 59 -16.40 5.34 -1.09
N SER A 60 -17.68 5.73 -1.07
CA SER A 60 -18.80 4.89 -1.44
C SER A 60 -19.07 4.88 -2.96
N ALA A 61 -19.66 3.79 -3.43
CA ALA A 61 -19.84 3.48 -4.85
C ALA A 61 -20.80 4.42 -5.62
N ALA A 62 -21.52 5.32 -4.95
CA ALA A 62 -22.60 6.11 -5.57
C ALA A 62 -22.24 7.57 -5.89
N THR A 63 -21.19 8.13 -5.29
CA THR A 63 -21.13 9.59 -5.13
C THR A 63 -19.82 10.25 -5.51
N VAL A 64 -18.70 9.53 -5.66
CA VAL A 64 -17.39 10.15 -6.03
C VAL A 64 -17.47 10.94 -7.33
N ASN A 65 -17.82 12.22 -7.21
CA ASN A 65 -18.03 13.13 -8.30
C ASN A 65 -16.80 14.03 -8.39
N VAL A 66 -15.83 13.61 -9.21
CA VAL A 66 -14.58 14.34 -9.42
C VAL A 66 -14.84 15.74 -9.99
N SER A 67 -15.98 15.95 -10.68
CA SER A 67 -16.43 17.27 -11.14
C SER A 67 -16.78 18.21 -9.98
N ALA A 68 -17.01 17.68 -8.78
CA ALA A 68 -17.23 18.41 -7.54
C ALA A 68 -15.99 18.43 -6.60
N GLY A 69 -14.86 17.81 -6.99
CA GLY A 69 -13.61 17.83 -6.22
C GLY A 69 -13.42 16.71 -5.18
N GLU A 70 -14.26 15.67 -5.20
CA GLU A 70 -14.13 14.51 -4.30
C GLU A 70 -12.98 13.58 -4.75
N VAL A 71 -12.10 13.20 -3.81
CA VAL A 71 -10.93 12.37 -4.07
C VAL A 71 -11.04 11.07 -3.26
N PRO A 72 -10.99 9.89 -3.90
CA PRO A 72 -10.98 8.61 -3.19
C PRO A 72 -9.87 8.53 -2.15
N GLY A 73 -10.11 7.79 -1.07
CA GLY A 73 -9.09 7.46 -0.08
C GLY A 73 -7.87 6.77 -0.70
N GLU A 74 -6.72 7.00 -0.09
CA GLU A 74 -5.42 6.49 -0.54
C GLU A 74 -4.69 5.84 0.64
N TYR A 75 -4.18 4.64 0.41
CA TYR A 75 -3.43 3.87 1.41
C TYR A 75 -1.95 4.24 1.39
N GLY A 76 -1.36 4.40 2.57
CA GLY A 76 0.07 4.62 2.71
C GLY A 76 0.88 3.35 2.49
N GLY A 77 2.15 3.48 2.09
CA GLY A 77 3.06 2.34 1.97
C GLY A 77 3.17 1.55 3.28
N MET A 78 3.19 2.23 4.43
CA MET A 78 3.25 1.56 5.73
C MET A 78 1.96 0.77 6.04
N GLU A 79 0.80 1.35 5.77
CA GLU A 79 -0.49 0.66 5.95
C GLU A 79 -0.57 -0.62 5.11
N ASN A 80 -0.04 -0.59 3.88
CA ASN A 80 0.02 -1.77 3.04
C ASN A 80 0.91 -2.89 3.64
N ALA A 81 2.11 -2.57 4.15
CA ALA A 81 2.94 -3.57 4.81
C ALA A 81 2.32 -4.08 6.12
N HIS A 82 1.68 -3.20 6.88
CA HIS A 82 0.92 -3.49 8.09
C HIS A 82 -0.22 -4.49 7.83
N ASN A 83 -0.99 -4.29 6.76
CA ASN A 83 -2.15 -5.11 6.43
C ASN A 83 -1.76 -6.56 6.12
N VAL A 84 -0.59 -6.79 5.51
CA VAL A 84 -0.09 -8.15 5.29
C VAL A 84 0.17 -8.90 6.60
N ALA A 85 0.72 -8.21 7.61
CA ALA A 85 1.01 -8.85 8.89
C ALA A 85 -0.27 -9.26 9.63
N HIS A 86 -1.33 -8.46 9.52
CA HIS A 86 -2.67 -8.83 9.96
C HIS A 86 -3.19 -10.08 9.24
N GLU A 87 -3.16 -10.09 7.91
CA GLU A 87 -3.60 -11.24 7.09
C GLU A 87 -2.84 -12.52 7.45
N TRP A 88 -1.52 -12.43 7.60
CA TRP A 88 -0.65 -13.59 7.91
C TRP A 88 -0.86 -14.14 9.32
N THR A 89 -1.16 -13.26 10.28
CA THR A 89 -1.34 -13.66 11.69
C THR A 89 -2.75 -14.20 11.96
N GLY A 90 -3.74 -13.73 11.20
CA GLY A 90 -5.10 -14.26 11.28
C GLY A 90 -5.22 -15.73 10.87
N LEU A 91 -6.38 -16.31 11.15
CA LEU A 91 -6.68 -17.72 10.92
C LEU A 91 -7.35 -17.98 9.55
N ILE A 92 -6.76 -17.44 8.46
CA ILE A 92 -7.43 -17.33 7.15
C ILE A 92 -7.88 -18.66 6.56
N ASN A 93 -7.12 -19.72 6.87
CA ASN A 93 -7.31 -21.09 6.41
C ASN A 93 -8.00 -22.00 7.46
N ASP A 94 -8.51 -21.44 8.56
CA ASP A 94 -9.27 -22.19 9.58
C ASP A 94 -10.78 -22.06 9.33
N PRO A 95 -11.49 -23.16 9.01
CA PRO A 95 -12.95 -23.14 8.83
C PRO A 95 -13.76 -22.67 10.04
N ASN A 96 -13.21 -22.75 11.26
CA ASN A 96 -13.88 -22.27 12.48
C ASN A 96 -13.74 -20.76 12.69
N HIS A 97 -12.89 -20.10 11.91
CA HIS A 97 -12.63 -18.66 11.94
C HIS A 97 -12.88 -18.08 10.53
N PRO A 98 -14.17 -18.07 10.10
CA PRO A 98 -14.58 -17.75 8.74
C PRO A 98 -14.39 -16.28 8.38
N ASP A 99 -13.96 -15.41 9.29
CA ASP A 99 -13.64 -14.00 9.06
C ASP A 99 -12.14 -13.69 9.17
N ASN A 100 -11.29 -14.72 9.33
CA ASN A 100 -9.84 -14.62 9.51
C ASN A 100 -9.49 -14.00 10.87
N GLU A 101 -10.27 -14.38 11.88
CA GLU A 101 -10.11 -13.93 13.25
C GLU A 101 -8.75 -14.37 13.83
N ASP A 102 -8.23 -13.69 14.84
CA ASP A 102 -8.63 -12.34 15.25
C ASP A 102 -7.91 -11.30 14.38
N MET A 103 -6.59 -11.42 14.24
CA MET A 103 -5.73 -10.43 13.58
C MET A 103 -6.09 -10.12 12.11
N GLY A 104 -6.69 -11.03 11.36
CA GLY A 104 -6.93 -10.83 9.93
C GLY A 104 -8.08 -9.88 9.60
N ASN A 105 -8.86 -9.44 10.58
CA ASN A 105 -10.03 -8.58 10.39
C ASN A 105 -10.10 -7.49 11.47
N PHE A 106 -10.29 -6.24 11.07
CA PHE A 106 -10.22 -5.11 11.99
C PHE A 106 -11.26 -5.11 13.11
N ILE A 107 -12.39 -5.80 12.97
CA ILE A 107 -13.37 -5.94 14.06
C ILE A 107 -12.79 -6.74 15.23
N TYR A 108 -11.96 -7.74 14.91
CA TYR A 108 -11.53 -8.76 15.85
C TYR A 108 -10.08 -8.59 16.25
N ALA A 109 -9.27 -7.90 15.45
CA ALA A 109 -7.81 -7.88 15.59
C ALA A 109 -7.32 -7.55 17.01
N ALA A 110 -7.93 -6.60 17.70
CA ALA A 110 -7.53 -6.20 19.04
C ALA A 110 -7.82 -7.25 20.14
N ARG A 111 -8.57 -8.33 19.84
CA ARG A 111 -8.79 -9.45 20.76
C ARG A 111 -7.51 -10.29 20.96
N ASP A 112 -6.64 -10.32 19.95
CA ASP A 112 -5.31 -10.91 20.08
C ASP A 112 -4.33 -9.87 20.65
N PRO A 113 -3.71 -10.10 21.82
CA PRO A 113 -2.74 -9.17 22.40
C PRO A 113 -1.55 -8.80 21.50
N ILE A 114 -1.21 -9.64 20.50
CA ILE A 114 -0.13 -9.33 19.55
C ILE A 114 -0.44 -8.07 18.73
N PHE A 115 -1.72 -7.72 18.57
CA PHE A 115 -2.18 -6.50 17.91
C PHE A 115 -1.44 -5.26 18.40
N TYR A 116 -1.37 -5.07 19.72
CA TYR A 116 -0.75 -3.89 20.32
C TYR A 116 0.77 -3.87 20.12
N SER A 117 1.43 -5.03 20.13
CA SER A 117 2.87 -5.13 19.85
C SER A 117 3.19 -4.87 18.37
N HIS A 118 2.34 -5.37 17.47
CA HIS A 118 2.39 -5.08 16.04
C HIS A 118 2.24 -3.58 15.77
N HIS A 119 1.18 -2.95 16.31
CA HIS A 119 0.94 -1.51 16.17
C HIS A 119 2.00 -0.65 16.85
N SER A 120 2.61 -1.12 17.95
CA SER A 120 3.77 -0.45 18.55
C SER A 120 4.97 -0.38 17.59
N ASN A 121 5.22 -1.43 16.80
CA ASN A 121 6.28 -1.36 15.79
C ASN A 121 5.87 -0.55 14.55
N VAL A 122 4.58 -0.46 14.22
CA VAL A 122 4.08 0.43 13.16
C VAL A 122 4.29 1.89 13.56
N ASP A 123 3.95 2.26 14.79
CA ASP A 123 4.22 3.59 15.37
C ASP A 123 5.73 3.92 15.35
N ARG A 124 6.56 2.96 15.78
CA ARG A 124 8.02 3.09 15.67
C ARG A 124 8.49 3.37 14.25
N LEU A 125 7.90 2.72 13.24
CA LEU A 125 8.31 2.89 11.85
C LEU A 125 7.98 4.30 11.33
N TRP A 126 6.98 4.98 11.88
CA TRP A 126 6.73 6.39 11.59
C TRP A 126 7.88 7.28 12.09
N ASP A 127 8.35 7.05 13.33
CA ASP A 127 9.52 7.75 13.87
C ASP A 127 10.81 7.44 13.09
N VAL A 128 11.02 6.18 12.68
CA VAL A 128 12.16 5.81 11.83
C VAL A 128 12.06 6.49 10.47
N TRP A 129 10.89 6.46 9.83
CA TRP A 129 10.67 7.02 8.48
C TRP A 129 11.10 8.48 8.40
N LYS A 130 10.71 9.33 9.36
CA LYS A 130 11.09 10.75 9.42
C LYS A 130 12.61 10.99 9.36
N ASN A 131 13.41 9.99 9.75
CA ASN A 131 14.87 10.07 9.86
C ASN A 131 15.63 9.33 8.74
N ILE A 132 14.95 8.65 7.83
CA ILE A 132 15.61 7.98 6.70
C ILE A 132 16.25 9.06 5.80
N PRO A 133 17.46 8.85 5.25
CA PRO A 133 18.03 9.76 4.25
C PRO A 133 17.34 9.61 2.88
N ASP A 134 17.32 10.68 2.09
CA ASP A 134 16.80 10.61 0.73
C ASP A 134 17.84 10.02 -0.23
N LYS A 135 17.58 8.78 -0.67
CA LYS A 135 18.35 8.08 -1.71
C LYS A 135 17.51 7.79 -2.94
N VAL A 136 16.34 8.40 -3.04
CA VAL A 136 15.31 8.08 -4.03
C VAL A 136 15.18 9.19 -5.05
N THR A 137 15.09 10.44 -4.59
CA THR A 137 14.98 11.58 -5.50
C THR A 137 16.34 11.86 -6.15
N LYS A 138 16.32 12.66 -7.22
CA LYS A 138 17.55 13.05 -7.92
C LYS A 138 18.39 14.03 -7.08
N SER A 139 17.74 14.89 -6.29
CA SER A 139 18.43 15.85 -5.43
C SER A 139 19.09 15.18 -4.22
N GLY A 140 18.53 14.06 -3.73
CA GLY A 140 18.98 13.35 -2.54
C GLY A 140 18.89 14.21 -1.26
N SER A 141 18.03 15.23 -1.26
CA SER A 141 17.98 16.26 -0.22
C SER A 141 16.58 16.46 0.36
N ARG A 142 15.60 15.66 -0.05
CA ARG A 142 14.24 15.80 0.45
C ARG A 142 14.14 15.31 1.89
N LYS A 143 13.56 16.14 2.76
CA LYS A 143 13.22 15.74 4.13
C LYS A 143 11.84 15.10 4.13
N ARG A 144 11.71 14.00 4.84
CA ARG A 144 10.43 13.33 5.13
C ARG A 144 9.74 14.11 6.24
N MET A 145 8.53 14.59 5.96
CA MET A 145 7.79 15.46 6.86
C MET A 145 6.34 15.00 6.87
N ASP A 146 5.70 15.10 8.04
CA ASP A 146 4.27 14.89 8.19
C ASP A 146 3.46 15.94 7.43
N TYR A 147 2.17 15.69 7.29
CA TYR A 147 1.24 16.69 6.79
C TYR A 147 1.19 17.92 7.70
N THR A 148 1.17 19.09 7.09
CA THR A 148 1.09 20.39 7.80
C THR A 148 -0.23 21.11 7.58
N SER A 149 -1.17 20.49 6.86
CA SER A 149 -2.51 21.03 6.67
C SER A 149 -3.26 21.06 8.00
N ARG A 150 -4.12 22.07 8.17
CA ARG A 150 -4.99 22.16 9.36
C ARG A 150 -5.94 20.98 9.45
N ASP A 151 -6.48 20.52 8.33
CA ASP A 151 -7.39 19.37 8.30
C ASP A 151 -6.74 18.13 8.93
N PHE A 152 -5.45 17.89 8.65
CA PHE A 152 -4.71 16.82 9.30
C PHE A 152 -4.40 17.14 10.77
N LEU A 153 -3.76 18.29 11.04
CA LEU A 153 -3.24 18.63 12.36
C LEU A 153 -4.32 18.80 13.44
N ASP A 154 -5.48 19.34 13.06
CA ASP A 154 -6.58 19.63 13.97
C ASP A 154 -7.64 18.52 14.03
N THR A 155 -7.45 17.40 13.29
CA THR A 155 -8.30 16.20 13.40
C THR A 155 -8.33 15.71 14.84
N GLU A 156 -9.53 15.43 15.34
CA GLU A 156 -9.79 15.02 16.72
C GLU A 156 -10.20 13.54 16.80
N PHE A 157 -9.70 12.86 17.83
CA PHE A 157 -10.12 11.53 18.23
C PHE A 157 -10.53 11.53 19.70
N THR A 158 -11.42 10.64 20.09
CA THR A 158 -11.90 10.51 21.47
C THR A 158 -11.49 9.15 22.03
N PHE A 159 -10.86 9.15 23.20
CA PHE A 159 -10.42 7.95 23.91
C PHE A 159 -10.86 7.99 25.37
N TYR A 160 -10.91 6.81 26.01
CA TYR A 160 -10.89 6.71 27.46
C TYR A 160 -9.44 6.63 27.94
N ASP A 161 -9.10 7.39 28.98
CA ASP A 161 -7.81 7.30 29.65
C ASP A 161 -7.81 6.23 30.75
N GLU A 162 -6.70 6.10 31.49
CA GLU A 162 -6.55 5.15 32.59
C GLU A 162 -7.46 5.45 33.80
N ASN A 163 -8.00 6.66 33.90
CA ASN A 163 -8.91 7.11 34.96
C ASN A 163 -10.39 6.95 34.57
N GLN A 164 -10.67 6.39 33.39
CA GLN A 164 -12.00 6.25 32.80
C GLN A 164 -12.61 7.59 32.37
N ASP A 165 -11.80 8.64 32.22
CA ASP A 165 -12.24 9.92 31.71
C ASP A 165 -12.18 9.92 30.18
N MET A 166 -13.17 10.57 29.57
CA MET A 166 -13.21 10.76 28.11
C MET A 166 -12.34 11.96 27.73
N VAL A 167 -11.32 11.71 26.92
CA VAL A 167 -10.35 12.73 26.47
C VAL A 167 -10.41 12.90 24.96
N ILE A 168 -10.39 14.15 24.51
CA ILE A 168 -10.27 14.49 23.09
C ILE A 168 -8.80 14.82 22.81
N VAL A 169 -8.21 14.15 21.83
CA VAL A 169 -6.83 14.35 21.40
C VAL A 169 -6.79 14.82 19.95
N LYS A 170 -5.74 15.55 19.58
CA LYS A 170 -5.51 16.00 18.21
C LYS A 170 -4.24 15.38 17.63
N VAL A 171 -4.23 15.17 16.32
CA VAL A 171 -3.06 14.63 15.59
C VAL A 171 -1.79 15.46 15.85
N LYS A 172 -1.88 16.78 15.86
CA LYS A 172 -0.71 17.65 16.09
C LYS A 172 0.00 17.41 17.42
N ASP A 173 -0.73 16.91 18.42
CA ASP A 173 -0.19 16.66 19.75
C ASP A 173 0.49 15.28 19.86
N SER A 174 0.37 14.43 18.83
CA SER A 174 0.98 13.09 18.76
C SER A 174 2.18 12.96 17.79
N LEU A 175 2.58 14.04 17.11
CA LEU A 175 3.67 13.99 16.11
C LEU A 175 5.07 13.74 16.70
N ASP A 176 5.21 13.91 18.03
CA ASP A 176 6.45 13.77 18.78
C ASP A 176 6.22 12.86 20.00
N SER A 177 6.61 11.59 19.87
CA SER A 177 6.46 10.56 20.90
C SER A 177 7.14 10.95 22.23
N SER A 178 8.18 11.79 22.20
CA SER A 178 8.86 12.24 23.42
C SER A 178 7.99 13.15 24.30
N LYS A 179 7.06 13.90 23.70
CA LYS A 179 6.08 14.71 24.44
C LYS A 179 4.96 13.86 25.05
N LEU A 180 4.73 12.68 24.49
CA LEU A 180 3.82 11.67 25.02
C LEU A 180 4.48 10.80 26.11
N GLY A 181 5.76 11.03 26.41
CA GLY A 181 6.46 10.37 27.51
C GLY A 181 7.04 8.99 27.19
N TYR A 182 7.12 8.60 25.91
CA TYR A 182 7.73 7.34 25.49
C TYR A 182 8.78 7.51 24.39
N LYS A 183 9.57 6.45 24.18
CA LYS A 183 10.54 6.35 23.08
C LYS A 183 10.80 4.89 22.75
N PHE A 184 11.23 4.63 21.52
CA PHE A 184 11.64 3.31 21.09
C PHE A 184 13.13 3.05 21.35
N THR A 185 13.47 1.78 21.55
CA THR A 185 14.86 1.32 21.54
C THR A 185 15.47 1.57 20.16
N ASP A 186 16.73 2.02 20.12
CA ASP A 186 17.48 2.16 18.88
C ASP A 186 17.75 0.78 18.26
N LEU A 187 17.20 0.57 17.07
CA LEU A 187 17.41 -0.63 16.25
C LEU A 187 18.02 -0.29 14.88
N SER A 188 18.70 0.85 14.76
CA SER A 188 19.30 1.36 13.52
C SER A 188 20.14 0.33 12.78
N LYS A 189 20.88 -0.53 13.49
CA LYS A 189 21.63 -1.65 12.88
C LYS A 189 20.73 -2.61 12.10
N SER A 190 19.59 -2.99 12.66
CA SER A 190 18.59 -3.83 11.99
C SER A 190 17.84 -3.04 10.93
N ASP A 191 17.54 -1.76 11.17
CA ASP A 191 16.84 -0.93 10.20
C ASP A 191 17.61 -0.73 8.90
N ASN A 192 18.93 -0.56 9.01
CA ASN A 192 19.81 -0.43 7.87
C ASN A 192 19.74 -1.63 6.90
N MET A 193 19.29 -2.81 7.36
CA MET A 193 19.13 -3.98 6.50
C MET A 193 18.01 -3.80 5.47
N TRP A 194 16.93 -3.09 5.80
CA TRP A 194 15.82 -2.82 4.88
C TRP A 194 15.86 -1.40 4.31
N ILE A 195 16.41 -0.41 5.02
CA ILE A 195 16.59 0.96 4.51
C ILE A 195 17.54 0.96 3.30
N TYR A 196 18.64 0.21 3.38
CA TYR A 196 19.65 0.12 2.34
C TYR A 196 19.61 -1.21 1.58
N TYR A 197 18.46 -1.89 1.60
CA TYR A 197 18.31 -3.12 0.86
C TYR A 197 18.49 -2.86 -0.64
N GLU A 198 19.23 -3.75 -1.29
CA GLU A 198 19.38 -3.76 -2.75
C GLU A 198 18.62 -4.98 -3.28
N PRO A 199 17.48 -4.77 -3.97
CA PRO A 199 16.80 -5.85 -4.66
C PRO A 199 17.72 -6.58 -5.63
N MET A 200 17.52 -7.89 -5.76
CA MET A 200 18.27 -8.73 -6.68
C MET A 200 18.13 -8.27 -8.14
N PRO A 201 19.05 -8.68 -9.02
CA PRO A 201 18.93 -8.41 -10.44
C PRO A 201 17.59 -8.89 -11.01
N PRO A 202 17.20 -8.34 -12.17
CA PRO A 202 15.96 -8.70 -12.84
C PRO A 202 15.74 -10.20 -13.04
N HIS A 203 14.47 -10.64 -12.96
CA HIS A 203 14.04 -12.06 -13.00
C HIS A 203 14.54 -12.80 -14.25
N GLN A 204 14.74 -12.08 -15.34
CA GLN A 204 15.49 -12.50 -16.52
C GLN A 204 16.34 -11.31 -16.96
N SER A 205 17.41 -11.50 -17.76
CA SER A 205 18.02 -10.39 -18.49
C SER A 205 16.94 -9.81 -19.39
N SER A 206 16.21 -8.82 -18.89
CA SER A 206 15.08 -8.21 -19.53
C SER A 206 15.62 -7.53 -20.78
N GLY A 207 15.68 -8.28 -21.89
CA GLY A 207 15.66 -7.68 -23.20
C GLY A 207 14.48 -6.71 -23.20
N PRO A 208 14.62 -5.52 -23.81
CA PRO A 208 13.60 -4.49 -23.72
C PRO A 208 12.27 -5.09 -24.17
N SER A 209 11.36 -5.30 -23.23
CA SER A 209 9.96 -5.59 -23.57
C SER A 209 9.47 -4.34 -24.28
N ASN A 210 9.12 -4.47 -25.56
CA ASN A 210 8.63 -3.33 -26.29
C ASN A 210 7.29 -2.92 -25.68
N SER A 211 7.25 -1.74 -25.05
CA SER A 211 6.06 -1.23 -24.38
C SER A 211 4.85 -1.19 -25.32
N SER A 212 5.09 -1.03 -26.63
CA SER A 212 4.09 -1.04 -27.69
C SER A 212 3.35 -2.37 -27.87
N ASP A 213 3.89 -3.48 -27.36
CA ASP A 213 3.25 -4.79 -27.42
C ASP A 213 2.11 -4.93 -26.39
N TYR A 214 2.00 -3.98 -25.46
CA TYR A 214 1.03 -3.99 -24.36
C TYR A 214 0.02 -2.84 -24.53
N PRO A 215 -1.27 -3.08 -24.21
CA PRO A 215 -2.28 -2.05 -24.29
C PRO A 215 -2.03 -0.96 -23.23
N ALA A 216 -2.30 0.29 -23.57
CA ALA A 216 -2.50 1.32 -22.55
C ALA A 216 -3.80 1.01 -21.79
N ALA A 217 -3.88 1.38 -20.50
CA ALA A 217 -5.16 1.34 -19.79
C ALA A 217 -6.14 2.31 -20.44
N ALA A 218 -7.41 1.92 -20.55
CA ALA A 218 -8.43 2.80 -21.10
C ALA A 218 -8.78 3.88 -20.06
N PRO A 219 -8.55 5.18 -20.33
CA PRO A 219 -8.86 6.25 -19.38
C PRO A 219 -10.37 6.32 -19.14
N SER A 220 -10.78 6.44 -17.88
CA SER A 220 -12.19 6.36 -17.46
C SER A 220 -12.89 5.06 -17.89
N GLY A 221 -12.10 4.00 -18.16
CA GLY A 221 -12.58 2.71 -18.65
C GLY A 221 -12.87 1.70 -17.53
N TYR A 222 -13.29 0.50 -17.93
CA TYR A 222 -13.41 -0.66 -17.06
C TYR A 222 -12.19 -1.57 -17.25
N ASN A 223 -11.05 -1.20 -16.66
CA ASN A 223 -9.84 -2.01 -16.73
C ASN A 223 -9.91 -3.11 -15.67
N TYR A 224 -9.75 -4.36 -16.08
CA TYR A 224 -10.02 -5.53 -15.22
C TYR A 224 -8.73 -6.15 -14.65
N ILE A 225 -8.70 -6.38 -13.34
CA ILE A 225 -7.66 -7.12 -12.63
C ILE A 225 -8.25 -8.48 -12.23
N GLY A 226 -7.93 -9.50 -13.00
CA GLY A 226 -8.36 -10.88 -12.78
C GLY A 226 -7.42 -11.68 -11.88
N THR A 227 -7.54 -13.01 -11.94
CA THR A 227 -6.60 -13.94 -11.28
C THR A 227 -5.31 -14.18 -12.02
N ASP A 228 -5.34 -13.96 -13.33
CA ASP A 228 -4.15 -14.00 -14.16
C ASP A 228 -3.50 -12.62 -14.13
N PRO A 229 -2.15 -12.55 -14.12
CA PRO A 229 -1.43 -11.30 -14.23
C PRO A 229 -1.85 -10.52 -15.47
N ILE A 230 -1.90 -9.19 -15.36
CA ILE A 230 -2.20 -8.30 -16.47
C ILE A 230 -1.14 -7.21 -16.57
N SER A 231 -0.78 -6.86 -17.81
CA SER A 231 0.24 -5.86 -18.10
C SER A 231 -0.35 -4.73 -18.93
N PHE A 232 -0.05 -3.50 -18.52
CA PHE A 232 -0.45 -2.28 -19.22
C PHE A 232 0.79 -1.45 -19.55
N ARG A 233 0.79 -0.82 -20.73
CA ARG A 233 1.73 0.26 -21.02
C ARG A 233 1.33 1.50 -20.22
N LEU A 234 2.32 2.15 -19.62
CA LEU A 234 2.19 3.50 -19.08
C LEU A 234 3.04 4.46 -19.92
N ASP A 235 2.36 5.38 -20.58
CA ASP A 235 2.99 6.46 -21.34
C ASP A 235 3.64 7.45 -20.35
N ARG A 236 4.96 7.62 -20.45
CA ARG A 236 5.73 8.44 -19.50
C ARG A 236 5.97 9.84 -20.03
N ARG A 237 6.08 10.80 -19.11
CA ARG A 237 6.54 12.17 -19.39
C ARG A 237 7.56 12.62 -18.36
N ALA A 238 8.34 13.65 -18.72
CA ALA A 238 9.23 14.31 -17.80
C ALA A 238 8.46 15.14 -16.74
N PRO A 239 9.01 15.29 -15.52
CA PRO A 239 8.45 16.18 -14.51
C PRO A 239 8.58 17.65 -14.91
N THR A 240 7.63 18.46 -14.47
CA THR A 240 7.52 19.88 -14.79
C THR A 240 7.55 20.73 -13.52
N SER A 241 7.78 22.04 -13.66
CA SER A 241 7.70 22.97 -12.53
C SER A 241 6.32 23.02 -11.88
N GLU A 242 5.26 22.71 -12.63
CA GLU A 242 3.91 22.62 -12.11
C GLU A 242 3.75 21.40 -11.18
N ASP A 243 4.34 20.25 -11.55
CA ASP A 243 4.38 19.08 -10.65
C ASP A 243 5.11 19.43 -9.34
N ALA A 244 6.25 20.12 -9.43
CA ALA A 244 7.00 20.54 -8.25
C ALA A 244 6.15 21.42 -7.32
N ARG A 245 5.41 22.38 -7.91
CA ARG A 245 4.52 23.28 -7.17
C ARG A 245 3.36 22.53 -6.50
N GLN A 246 2.72 21.60 -7.21
CA GLN A 246 1.59 20.83 -6.69
C GLN A 246 2.00 19.91 -5.53
N SER A 247 3.20 19.33 -5.62
CA SER A 247 3.74 18.44 -4.58
C SER A 247 4.48 19.17 -3.45
N GLY A 248 4.44 20.51 -3.48
CA GLY A 248 5.00 21.36 -2.42
C GLY A 248 6.53 21.35 -2.35
N VAL A 249 7.22 20.99 -3.44
CA VAL A 249 8.69 20.99 -3.54
C VAL A 249 9.18 22.16 -4.41
N LYS A 250 10.45 22.52 -4.27
CA LYS A 250 11.02 23.70 -4.96
C LYS A 250 11.45 23.38 -6.38
N ASN A 251 11.97 22.18 -6.60
CA ASN A 251 12.60 21.78 -7.85
C ASN A 251 12.14 20.38 -8.27
N VAL A 252 12.13 20.15 -9.59
CA VAL A 252 11.72 18.86 -10.18
C VAL A 252 12.62 17.69 -9.81
N ASP A 253 13.87 17.95 -9.40
CA ASP A 253 14.81 16.92 -8.96
C ASP A 253 14.47 16.35 -7.56
N GLN A 254 13.58 17.00 -6.83
CA GLN A 254 13.04 16.55 -5.54
C GLN A 254 11.80 15.66 -5.69
N LEU A 255 11.28 15.51 -6.92
CA LEU A 255 10.07 14.75 -7.19
C LEU A 255 10.35 13.24 -7.22
N GLN A 256 9.38 12.50 -6.69
CA GLN A 256 9.23 11.07 -6.80
C GLN A 256 8.18 10.75 -7.86
N GLU A 257 8.53 9.93 -8.84
CA GLU A 257 7.65 9.36 -9.86
C GLU A 257 6.87 8.18 -9.29
N ASN A 258 5.55 8.19 -9.47
CA ASN A 258 4.70 7.05 -9.12
C ASN A 258 3.85 6.60 -10.31
N VAL A 259 3.46 5.33 -10.23
CA VAL A 259 2.38 4.72 -11.00
C VAL A 259 1.13 4.70 -10.13
N VAL A 260 0.01 5.17 -10.68
CA VAL A 260 -1.23 5.38 -9.95
C VAL A 260 -2.37 4.63 -10.64
N LEU A 261 -3.06 3.78 -9.89
CA LEU A 261 -4.34 3.22 -10.30
C LEU A 261 -5.45 4.05 -9.67
N GLU A 262 -6.30 4.64 -10.50
CA GLU A 262 -7.41 5.47 -10.04
C GLU A 262 -8.71 4.69 -9.94
N LYS A 263 -9.51 5.04 -8.93
CA LYS A 263 -10.87 4.53 -8.70
C LYS A 263 -10.93 3.00 -8.75
N VAL A 264 -10.00 2.36 -8.05
CA VAL A 264 -10.00 0.91 -7.89
C VAL A 264 -11.20 0.54 -7.02
N LYS A 265 -12.10 -0.28 -7.56
CA LYS A 265 -13.29 -0.76 -6.85
C LYS A 265 -12.95 -2.04 -6.09
N ILE A 266 -13.06 -1.99 -4.77
CA ILE A 266 -12.75 -3.09 -3.86
C ILE A 266 -13.98 -3.40 -3.01
N PRO A 267 -14.56 -4.61 -3.08
CA PRO A 267 -15.68 -4.97 -2.21
C PRO A 267 -15.29 -4.86 -0.73
N HIS A 268 -16.17 -4.31 0.11
CA HIS A 268 -15.89 -4.13 1.54
C HIS A 268 -15.53 -5.43 2.27
N SER A 269 -16.17 -6.53 1.87
CA SER A 269 -16.03 -7.85 2.47
C SER A 269 -14.82 -8.63 1.97
N GLU A 270 -14.10 -8.13 0.96
CA GLU A 270 -13.08 -8.91 0.27
C GLU A 270 -11.66 -8.47 0.63
N TYR A 271 -10.78 -9.46 0.74
CA TYR A 271 -9.35 -9.21 0.70
C TYR A 271 -8.96 -8.83 -0.73
N ALA A 272 -8.15 -7.80 -0.87
CA ALA A 272 -7.56 -7.46 -2.16
C ALA A 272 -6.07 -7.29 -1.98
N ARG A 273 -5.28 -7.97 -2.81
CA ARG A 273 -3.83 -7.81 -2.82
C ARG A 273 -3.29 -7.75 -4.25
N PHE A 274 -2.55 -6.69 -4.55
CA PHE A 274 -1.94 -6.47 -5.85
C PHE A 274 -0.44 -6.22 -5.68
N ASP A 275 0.37 -7.18 -6.11
CA ASP A 275 1.80 -6.99 -6.24
C ASP A 275 2.07 -6.41 -7.63
N VAL A 276 2.87 -5.34 -7.69
CA VAL A 276 3.13 -4.63 -8.95
C VAL A 276 4.61 -4.69 -9.31
N PHE A 277 4.85 -4.95 -10.59
CA PHE A 277 6.16 -5.01 -11.21
C PHE A 277 6.24 -4.07 -12.41
N ILE A 278 7.40 -3.49 -12.66
CA ILE A 278 7.66 -2.70 -13.87
C ILE A 278 8.60 -3.46 -14.81
N ASN A 279 8.28 -3.49 -16.10
CA ASN A 279 9.00 -4.19 -17.17
C ASN A 279 9.22 -5.70 -16.89
N CYS A 280 8.30 -6.34 -16.16
CA CYS A 280 8.29 -7.79 -15.89
C CYS A 280 6.94 -8.42 -16.29
N PRO A 281 6.60 -8.49 -17.58
CA PRO A 281 5.32 -9.06 -18.04
C PRO A 281 5.15 -10.55 -17.73
N ALA A 282 6.25 -11.27 -17.45
CA ALA A 282 6.22 -12.66 -17.02
C ALA A 282 5.90 -12.84 -15.52
N ALA A 283 5.76 -11.74 -14.77
CA ALA A 283 5.48 -11.80 -13.33
C ALA A 283 4.14 -12.50 -13.06
N ASN A 284 4.13 -13.35 -12.04
CA ASN A 284 2.98 -14.14 -11.63
C ASN A 284 2.97 -14.33 -10.10
N ARG A 285 1.99 -15.07 -9.57
CA ARG A 285 1.81 -15.24 -8.12
C ARG A 285 3.00 -15.89 -7.41
N GLN A 286 3.86 -16.61 -8.14
CA GLN A 286 5.09 -17.24 -7.64
C GLN A 286 6.35 -16.40 -7.89
N THR A 287 6.26 -15.26 -8.58
CA THR A 287 7.40 -14.37 -8.79
C THR A 287 7.85 -13.79 -7.46
N HIS A 288 9.16 -13.91 -7.19
CA HIS A 288 9.77 -13.41 -5.97
C HIS A 288 9.68 -11.89 -5.88
N LEU A 289 9.44 -11.38 -4.67
CA LEU A 289 9.33 -9.94 -4.42
C LEU A 289 10.68 -9.25 -4.24
N TYR A 290 11.77 -9.99 -4.09
CA TYR A 290 13.11 -9.45 -3.87
C TYR A 290 13.88 -9.10 -5.15
N ILE A 291 13.21 -8.91 -6.28
CA ILE A 291 13.80 -8.56 -7.58
C ILE A 291 13.65 -7.06 -7.89
N SER A 292 14.48 -6.55 -8.81
CA SER A 292 14.55 -5.12 -9.13
C SER A 292 13.26 -4.53 -9.72
N GLU A 293 12.48 -5.34 -10.42
CA GLU A 293 11.21 -4.98 -11.07
C GLU A 293 10.06 -4.77 -10.10
N TYR A 294 10.12 -5.38 -8.91
CA TYR A 294 9.08 -5.22 -7.89
C TYR A 294 9.10 -3.79 -7.32
N VAL A 295 7.93 -3.16 -7.30
CA VAL A 295 7.77 -1.74 -6.85
C VAL A 295 6.85 -1.59 -5.65
N GLY A 296 6.07 -2.60 -5.29
CA GLY A 296 5.24 -2.56 -4.09
C GLY A 296 4.07 -3.51 -4.13
N THR A 297 3.38 -3.56 -2.98
CA THR A 297 2.16 -4.32 -2.76
C THR A 297 1.06 -3.35 -2.36
N PHE A 298 -0.14 -3.53 -2.90
CA PHE A 298 -1.34 -2.98 -2.28
C PHE A 298 -2.05 -4.08 -1.51
N THR A 299 -2.63 -3.75 -0.36
CA THR A 299 -3.44 -4.68 0.44
C THR A 299 -4.62 -3.98 1.09
N HIS A 300 -5.79 -4.58 0.90
CA HIS A 300 -7.03 -4.26 1.61
C HIS A 300 -7.41 -5.41 2.54
N LEU A 301 -7.67 -5.09 3.79
CA LEU A 301 -8.31 -6.00 4.75
C LEU A 301 -9.80 -5.70 4.82
N PRO A 302 -10.66 -6.73 4.93
CA PRO A 302 -12.05 -6.51 5.28
C PRO A 302 -12.13 -5.75 6.59
N SER A 303 -12.79 -4.61 6.53
CA SER A 303 -13.36 -3.98 7.70
C SER A 303 -14.83 -4.34 7.64
N GLY A 304 -15.36 -5.11 8.60
CA GLY A 304 -16.78 -5.42 8.62
C GLY A 304 -17.58 -4.17 8.98
N MET A 305 -17.58 -3.16 8.10
CA MET A 305 -18.56 -2.10 8.10
C MET A 305 -19.93 -2.77 8.04
N VAL A 306 -20.48 -3.02 9.22
CA VAL A 306 -21.91 -3.09 9.39
C VAL A 306 -22.34 -1.65 9.14
N ASP A 307 -23.02 -1.43 8.03
CA ASP A 307 -23.71 -0.19 7.78
C ASP A 307 -24.57 0.13 9.01
N MET A 308 -24.10 1.05 9.87
CA MET A 308 -24.82 1.43 11.09
C MET A 308 -26.13 2.16 10.75
N SER A 309 -26.37 2.54 9.49
CA SER A 309 -27.68 3.05 9.05
C SER A 309 -28.75 1.94 8.99
N LYS A 310 -28.35 0.66 8.87
CA LYS A 310 -29.26 -0.50 8.96
C LYS A 310 -29.74 -0.79 10.38
N SER A 311 -29.19 -0.13 11.41
CA SER A 311 -29.75 -0.20 12.76
C SER A 311 -31.10 0.55 12.91
N VAL A 312 -31.57 1.28 11.88
CA VAL A 312 -32.81 2.05 11.94
C VAL A 312 -33.77 1.81 10.76
N SER A 313 -33.45 0.96 9.77
CA SER A 313 -34.45 0.61 8.75
C SER A 313 -34.27 -0.77 8.12
N GLU A 314 -35.23 -1.65 8.43
CA GLU A 314 -35.50 -2.86 7.66
C GLU A 314 -36.12 -2.46 6.31
N SER A 315 -35.30 -2.16 5.30
CA SER A 315 -35.65 -2.45 3.91
C SER A 315 -34.52 -2.08 2.93
N SER A 316 -34.24 -3.03 2.04
CA SER A 316 -33.87 -2.87 0.62
C SER A 316 -32.44 -3.23 0.18
N SER A 317 -32.44 -4.16 -0.80
CA SER A 317 -31.49 -4.47 -1.87
C SER A 317 -30.02 -4.77 -1.56
N ASN A 318 -29.59 -5.99 -1.93
CA ASN A 318 -28.20 -6.38 -2.21
C ASN A 318 -27.60 -5.52 -3.34
N SER A 319 -27.14 -4.31 -3.03
CA SER A 319 -26.08 -3.68 -3.83
C SER A 319 -24.74 -4.11 -3.24
N ASP A 320 -23.89 -4.76 -4.02
CA ASP A 320 -22.50 -5.06 -3.63
C ASP A 320 -21.83 -3.73 -3.20
N GLU A 321 -21.54 -3.57 -1.90
CA GLU A 321 -20.91 -2.36 -1.37
C GLU A 321 -19.40 -2.40 -1.66
N PHE A 322 -18.91 -1.40 -2.41
CA PHE A 322 -17.49 -1.25 -2.74
C PHE A 322 -16.90 0.01 -2.12
N ARG A 323 -15.62 -0.07 -1.77
CA ARG A 323 -14.72 1.07 -1.60
C ARG A 323 -14.10 1.44 -2.93
N ILE A 324 -14.13 2.73 -3.23
CA ILE A 324 -13.32 3.32 -4.30
C ILE A 324 -12.05 3.87 -3.68
N VAL A 325 -10.89 3.43 -4.18
CA VAL A 325 -9.59 3.84 -3.64
C VAL A 325 -8.64 4.22 -4.77
N THR A 326 -7.68 5.08 -4.46
CA THR A 326 -6.54 5.34 -5.34
C THR A 326 -5.32 4.59 -4.79
N ILE A 327 -4.60 3.89 -5.66
CA ILE A 327 -3.45 3.05 -5.28
C ILE A 327 -2.20 3.60 -5.95
N ARG A 328 -1.12 3.76 -5.18
CA ARG A 328 0.10 4.44 -5.62
C ARG A 328 1.36 3.60 -5.38
N TYR A 329 2.15 3.41 -6.43
CA TYR A 329 3.41 2.69 -6.41
C TYR A 329 4.56 3.60 -6.81
N SER A 330 5.55 3.74 -5.94
CA SER A 330 6.70 4.59 -6.20
C SER A 330 7.72 3.83 -7.05
N VAL A 331 8.13 4.40 -8.19
CA VAL A 331 8.88 3.65 -9.19
C VAL A 331 10.30 4.15 -9.45
N ASN A 332 10.72 5.31 -8.91
CA ASN A 332 12.08 5.85 -9.18
C ASN A 332 13.18 4.85 -8.85
N ALA A 333 13.08 4.20 -7.69
CA ALA A 333 14.13 3.30 -7.21
C ALA A 333 14.28 2.09 -8.15
N ALA A 334 13.16 1.49 -8.56
CA ALA A 334 13.16 0.40 -9.53
C ALA A 334 13.61 0.85 -10.92
N SER A 335 13.08 1.97 -11.41
CA SER A 335 13.45 2.54 -12.72
C SER A 335 14.95 2.80 -12.81
N LYS A 336 15.55 3.36 -11.74
CA LYS A 336 17.01 3.56 -11.65
C LYS A 336 17.78 2.23 -11.69
N ARG A 337 17.35 1.20 -10.95
CA ARG A 337 17.99 -0.13 -10.97
C ARG A 337 17.90 -0.80 -12.34
N LEU A 338 16.80 -0.59 -13.04
CA LEU A 338 16.53 -1.13 -14.37
C LEU A 338 17.15 -0.29 -15.51
N GLY A 339 17.79 0.84 -15.19
CA GLY A 339 18.37 1.75 -16.18
C GLY A 339 17.34 2.56 -16.98
N ILE A 340 16.10 2.64 -16.52
CA ILE A 340 15.00 3.38 -17.14
C ILE A 340 15.02 4.82 -16.61
N THR A 341 15.97 5.62 -17.11
CA THR A 341 16.17 7.02 -16.65
C THR A 341 15.69 8.07 -17.65
N ASP A 342 15.52 7.69 -18.92
CA ASP A 342 14.91 8.54 -19.93
C ASP A 342 13.38 8.52 -19.80
N TYR A 343 12.76 9.68 -19.82
CA TYR A 343 11.31 9.84 -19.77
C TYR A 343 10.64 9.66 -21.14
N ASN A 344 11.40 9.54 -22.23
CA ASN A 344 10.89 9.11 -23.53
C ASN A 344 10.66 7.59 -23.61
N THR A 345 11.09 6.84 -22.59
CA THR A 345 10.92 5.39 -22.50
C THR A 345 9.70 5.10 -21.63
N ASP A 346 8.64 4.56 -22.24
CA ASP A 346 7.48 4.05 -21.52
C ASP A 346 7.83 2.81 -20.70
N ILE A 347 7.00 2.51 -19.70
CA ILE A 347 7.14 1.29 -18.90
C ILE A 347 5.93 0.37 -19.06
N VAL A 348 6.14 -0.91 -18.83
CA VAL A 348 5.09 -1.91 -18.74
C VAL A 348 4.81 -2.20 -17.27
N VAL A 349 3.63 -1.85 -16.80
CA VAL A 349 3.16 -2.10 -15.43
C VAL A 349 2.44 -3.43 -15.41
N THR A 350 2.97 -4.41 -14.68
CA THR A 350 2.38 -5.74 -14.52
C THR A 350 1.78 -5.87 -13.13
N ILE A 351 0.49 -6.16 -13.06
CA ILE A 351 -0.30 -6.28 -11.84
C ILE A 351 -0.59 -7.77 -11.61
N VAL A 352 -0.11 -8.28 -10.48
CA VAL A 352 -0.34 -9.67 -10.05
C VAL A 352 -1.31 -9.65 -8.89
N SER A 353 -2.55 -10.09 -9.12
CA SER A 353 -3.52 -10.29 -8.05
C SER A 353 -3.20 -11.54 -7.25
N LYS A 354 -3.10 -11.41 -5.92
CA LYS A 354 -3.01 -12.57 -5.02
C LYS A 354 -4.38 -13.07 -4.55
N GLY A 355 -5.45 -12.41 -5.00
CA GLY A 355 -6.84 -12.90 -4.92
C GLY A 355 -7.62 -12.46 -3.69
N ALA A 356 -8.93 -12.66 -3.79
CA ALA A 356 -9.91 -12.65 -2.71
C ALA A 356 -9.91 -14.00 -1.96
N ARG A 357 -10.35 -14.01 -0.70
CA ARG A 357 -10.34 -15.18 0.18
C ARG A 357 -11.37 -16.21 -0.27
N ASN A 358 -10.99 -17.51 -0.31
CA ASN A 358 -11.88 -18.69 -0.42
C ASN A 358 -13.00 -18.68 -1.48
N THR A 359 -13.03 -17.69 -2.38
CA THR A 359 -13.87 -17.67 -3.57
C THR A 359 -12.99 -17.94 -4.78
N GLY A 360 -13.35 -18.95 -5.57
CA GLY A 360 -12.86 -19.00 -6.95
C GLY A 360 -13.26 -17.69 -7.63
N PRO A 361 -12.43 -17.12 -8.52
CA PRO A 361 -12.69 -15.80 -9.07
C PRO A 361 -14.04 -15.80 -9.78
N LYS A 362 -15.06 -15.22 -9.15
CA LYS A 362 -16.27 -14.81 -9.85
C LYS A 362 -16.31 -13.30 -10.07
N THR A 363 -15.46 -12.53 -9.39
CA THR A 363 -15.37 -11.08 -9.54
C THR A 363 -13.92 -10.62 -9.36
N GLY A 364 -13.22 -10.30 -10.45
CA GLY A 364 -11.98 -9.52 -10.38
C GLY A 364 -12.25 -8.06 -10.00
N PHE A 365 -11.20 -7.28 -9.87
CA PHE A 365 -11.28 -5.86 -9.51
C PHE A 365 -11.29 -5.00 -10.76
N THR A 366 -11.79 -3.77 -10.65
CA THR A 366 -11.75 -2.81 -11.76
C THR A 366 -11.14 -1.49 -11.34
N PHE A 367 -10.42 -0.84 -12.24
CA PHE A 367 -9.89 0.51 -12.04
C PHE A 367 -10.18 1.39 -13.26
N SER A 368 -10.29 2.70 -13.05
CA SER A 368 -10.70 3.63 -14.11
C SER A 368 -9.54 4.10 -14.98
N ASP A 369 -8.34 4.22 -14.41
CA ASP A 369 -7.18 4.73 -15.13
C ASP A 369 -5.85 4.26 -14.53
N LEU A 370 -4.81 4.18 -15.37
CA LEU A 370 -3.42 3.96 -14.98
C LEU A 370 -2.60 5.15 -15.44
N LYS A 371 -2.08 5.94 -14.49
CA LYS A 371 -1.35 7.17 -14.83
C LYS A 371 -0.03 7.31 -14.08
N GLN A 372 0.79 8.20 -14.62
CA GLN A 372 1.99 8.69 -13.98
C GLN A 372 1.64 9.91 -13.13
N ASP A 373 2.24 10.01 -11.94
CA ASP A 373 2.23 11.24 -11.17
C ASP A 373 3.59 11.51 -10.51
N PHE A 374 3.71 12.70 -9.92
CA PHE A 374 4.91 13.13 -9.23
C PHE A 374 4.57 13.66 -7.84
N GLN A 375 5.26 13.16 -6.80
CA GLN A 375 5.07 13.55 -5.39
C GLN A 375 6.31 14.15 -4.77
#